data_AF-A0A4U2YNY7-F1
#
_entry.id   AF-A0A4U2YNY7-F1
#
_cell.length_a   1.000
_cell.length_b   1.000
_cell.length_c   1.000
_cell.angle_alpha   90.00
_cell.angle_beta   90.00
_cell.angle_gamma   90.00
#
_symmetry.space_group_name_H-M   'P 1'
#
loop_
_entity.id
_entity.type
_entity.pdbx_description
1 polymer ?
#
loop_
_entity_poly.entity_id
_entity_poly.type
_entity_poly.pdbx_seq_one_letter_code
_entity_poly.pdbx_strand_id
1 'polypeptide(L)'
;MTSALLHLVESDPFDLPEWLGESEVVWRPDRGLRTGHLVPGHLSSTGTHADAALPCDLLAVDEAYPVPVTTPDLRVRAHQVWKYGQVLLTTHDDRLTLAVPGTEFSADLALECLDRFALAVGASPERYSALLRIGQRPRRSGRVSG
;
A
#
# COMPACT_ATOMS: atom_id res chain seq x y z
N MET A 1 -3.30 -1.44 -19.50
CA MET A 1 -3.12 -0.23 -18.68
C MET A 1 -1.65 0.09 -18.72
N THR A 2 -1.30 1.23 -19.33
CA THR A 2 0.08 1.64 -19.53
C THR A 2 0.67 1.95 -18.17
N SER A 3 1.57 1.09 -17.66
CA SER A 3 2.31 1.39 -16.44
C SER A 3 3.28 2.52 -16.77
N ALA A 4 3.03 3.70 -16.22
CA ALA A 4 3.96 4.82 -16.25
C ALA A 4 4.72 4.84 -14.93
N LEU A 5 5.95 5.34 -14.95
CA LEU A 5 6.75 5.54 -13.74
C LEU A 5 5.99 6.45 -12.76
N LEU A 6 5.75 5.97 -11.54
CA LEU A 6 5.07 6.73 -10.50
C LEU A 6 6.01 7.79 -9.95
N HIS A 7 5.50 9.02 -9.81
CA HIS A 7 6.21 10.10 -9.12
C HIS A 7 5.93 9.98 -7.62
N LEU A 8 6.91 9.44 -6.89
CA LEU A 8 6.83 9.16 -5.46
C LEU A 8 7.76 10.10 -4.69
N VAL A 9 7.24 10.73 -3.65
CA VAL A 9 8.00 11.62 -2.76
C VAL A 9 7.97 11.00 -1.36
N GLU A 10 9.13 10.82 -0.71
CA GLU A 10 9.17 10.31 0.67
C GLU A 10 8.34 11.20 1.61
N SER A 11 7.63 10.58 2.54
CA SER A 11 6.72 11.26 3.47
C SER A 11 7.15 10.98 4.91
N ASP A 12 7.07 11.99 5.76
CA ASP A 12 7.36 11.87 7.19
C ASP A 12 6.10 11.35 7.92
N PRO A 13 6.19 10.29 8.74
CA PRO A 13 5.05 9.85 9.54
C PRO A 13 4.50 10.93 10.49
N PHE A 14 5.32 11.90 10.93
CA PHE A 14 4.88 12.98 11.82
C PHE A 14 4.03 14.04 11.10
N ASP A 15 4.04 14.07 9.77
CA ASP A 15 3.17 14.93 8.97
C ASP A 15 1.79 14.28 8.72
N LEU A 16 1.59 13.03 9.15
CA LEU A 16 0.33 12.32 8.99
C LEU A 16 -0.70 12.69 10.07
N PRO A 17 -2.00 12.50 9.81
CA PRO A 17 -3.05 12.78 10.78
C PRO A 17 -2.88 12.01 12.11
N GLU A 18 -3.01 12.71 13.24
CA GLU A 18 -2.81 12.16 14.59
C GLU A 18 -3.67 10.93 14.91
N TRP A 19 -4.89 10.87 14.35
CA TRP A 19 -5.84 9.79 14.61
C TRP A 19 -5.30 8.40 14.22
N LEU A 20 -4.30 8.34 13.33
CA LEU A 20 -3.61 7.10 12.95
C LEU A 20 -2.84 6.48 14.12
N GLY A 21 -2.29 7.29 15.02
CA GLY A 21 -1.61 6.84 16.24
C GLY A 21 -2.58 6.48 17.38
N GLU A 22 -3.76 7.10 17.39
CA GLU A 22 -4.62 7.15 18.57
C GLU A 22 -5.83 6.20 18.50
N SER A 23 -6.34 5.94 17.30
CA SER A 23 -7.60 5.24 17.09
C SER A 23 -7.40 3.82 16.55
N GLU A 24 -8.48 3.03 16.53
CA GLU A 24 -8.53 1.83 15.70
C GLU A 24 -8.62 2.24 14.23
N VAL A 25 -7.86 1.55 13.38
CA VAL A 25 -7.68 1.88 11.96
C VAL A 25 -7.97 0.66 11.11
N VAL A 26 -8.83 0.83 10.11
CA VAL A 26 -9.11 -0.18 9.10
C VAL A 26 -8.59 0.29 7.75
N TRP A 27 -7.70 -0.50 7.15
CA TRP A 27 -7.34 -0.35 5.74
C TRP A 27 -8.28 -1.17 4.86
N ARG A 28 -8.79 -0.55 3.80
CA ARG A 28 -9.69 -1.19 2.82
C ARG A 28 -9.19 -0.92 1.41
N PRO A 29 -8.93 -1.94 0.58
CA PRO A 29 -8.65 -1.77 -0.82
C PRO A 29 -9.93 -1.46 -1.61
N ASP A 30 -9.79 -0.68 -2.67
CA ASP A 30 -10.88 -0.38 -3.59
C ASP A 30 -11.20 -1.56 -4.51
N ARG A 31 -10.22 -2.43 -4.75
CA ARG A 31 -10.30 -3.61 -5.62
C ARG A 31 -9.75 -4.86 -4.92
N GLY A 32 -9.74 -5.98 -5.62
CA GLY A 32 -9.11 -7.20 -5.09
C GLY A 32 -7.62 -7.02 -4.85
N LEU A 33 -7.07 -7.71 -3.85
CA LEU A 33 -5.65 -7.61 -3.49
C LEU A 33 -4.72 -8.10 -4.62
N ARG A 34 -5.19 -9.07 -5.40
CA ARG A 34 -4.43 -9.70 -6.51
C ARG A 34 -4.59 -8.96 -7.83
N THR A 35 -4.55 -7.63 -7.81
CA THR A 35 -4.77 -6.79 -8.99
C THR A 35 -3.49 -6.25 -9.62
N GLY A 36 -2.32 -6.48 -9.00
CA GLY A 36 -1.01 -6.13 -9.54
C GLY A 36 -0.06 -5.62 -8.46
N HIS A 37 0.88 -4.78 -8.87
CA HIS A 37 1.89 -4.14 -8.00
C HIS A 37 1.34 -2.94 -7.22
N LEU A 38 0.26 -2.29 -7.68
CA LEU A 38 -0.37 -1.16 -7.00
C LEU A 38 -1.78 -1.56 -6.56
N VAL A 39 -2.07 -1.44 -5.27
CA VAL A 39 -3.38 -1.70 -4.70
C VAL A 39 -3.94 -0.42 -4.10
N PRO A 40 -4.84 0.28 -4.81
CA PRO A 40 -5.49 1.47 -4.28
C PRO A 40 -6.35 1.14 -3.06
N GLY A 41 -6.28 1.98 -2.03
CA GLY A 41 -6.99 1.76 -0.79
C GLY A 41 -7.20 3.03 0.03
N HIS A 42 -7.85 2.84 1.17
CA HIS A 42 -8.22 3.90 2.10
C HIS A 42 -8.09 3.39 3.54
N LEU A 43 -7.54 4.23 4.40
CA LEU A 43 -7.60 4.08 5.85
C LEU A 43 -8.83 4.82 6.37
N SER A 44 -9.54 4.22 7.31
CA SER A 44 -10.61 4.86 8.05
C SER A 44 -10.48 4.53 9.52
N SER A 45 -10.84 5.47 10.39
CA SER A 45 -10.89 5.20 11.83
C SER A 45 -12.23 4.59 12.25
N THR A 46 -12.21 3.78 13.29
CA THR A 46 -13.41 3.41 14.07
C THR A 46 -13.41 4.13 15.43
N GLY A 47 -14.60 4.42 15.96
CA GLY A 47 -14.75 5.06 17.26
C GLY A 47 -14.76 6.59 17.19
N THR A 48 -13.91 7.24 17.98
CA THR A 48 -13.91 8.71 18.19
C THR A 48 -13.74 9.50 16.90
N HIS A 49 -12.97 8.99 15.94
CA HIS A 49 -12.70 9.62 14.65
C HIS A 49 -13.43 8.90 13.50
N ALA A 50 -14.64 8.39 13.70
CA ALA A 50 -15.35 7.56 12.70
C ALA A 50 -15.52 8.17 11.30
N ASP A 51 -15.55 9.50 11.17
CA ASP A 51 -15.66 10.19 9.88
C ASP A 51 -14.28 10.44 9.22
N ALA A 52 -13.18 10.13 9.90
CA ALA A 52 -11.84 10.33 9.38
C ALA A 52 -11.48 9.25 8.36
N ALA A 53 -11.03 9.70 7.19
CA ALA A 53 -10.55 8.84 6.11
C ALA A 53 -9.29 9.43 5.46
N LEU A 54 -8.37 8.57 5.07
CA LEU A 54 -7.14 8.93 4.37
C LEU A 54 -6.89 7.97 3.20
N PRO A 55 -6.79 8.46 1.96
CA PRO A 55 -6.25 7.69 0.84
C PRO A 55 -4.91 7.04 1.18
N CYS A 56 -4.82 5.72 1.07
CA CYS A 56 -3.62 4.97 1.39
C CYS A 56 -3.50 3.74 0.48
N ASP A 57 -2.56 3.82 -0.46
CA ASP A 57 -2.31 2.81 -1.46
C ASP A 57 -1.11 1.94 -1.06
N LEU A 58 -1.09 0.69 -1.50
CA LEU A 58 0.05 -0.20 -1.32
C LEU A 58 0.78 -0.38 -2.65
N LEU A 59 2.11 -0.24 -2.64
CA LEU A 59 2.94 -0.33 -3.85
C LEU A 59 4.08 -1.35 -3.68
N ALA A 60 4.12 -2.34 -4.56
CA ALA A 60 5.20 -3.31 -4.71
C ALA A 60 6.20 -2.79 -5.77
N VAL A 61 7.42 -2.47 -5.36
CA VAL A 61 8.36 -1.65 -6.16
C VAL A 61 9.18 -2.40 -7.21
N ASP A 62 9.12 -3.74 -7.23
CA ASP A 62 9.97 -4.56 -8.10
C ASP A 62 9.32 -4.88 -9.45
N GLU A 63 8.08 -4.44 -9.70
CA GLU A 63 7.48 -4.56 -11.04
C GLU A 63 8.22 -3.65 -12.04
N ALA A 64 8.78 -4.28 -13.07
CA ALA A 64 9.67 -3.65 -14.03
C ALA A 64 9.21 -3.79 -15.49
N TYR A 65 8.12 -4.52 -15.74
CA TYR A 65 7.60 -4.78 -17.07
C TYR A 65 6.19 -4.19 -17.26
N PRO A 66 5.88 -3.53 -18.39
CA PRO A 66 6.77 -3.21 -19.52
C PRO A 66 7.71 -2.02 -19.23
N VAL A 67 7.45 -1.27 -18.16
CA VAL A 67 8.25 -0.13 -17.69
C VAL A 67 8.33 -0.21 -16.17
N PRO A 68 9.48 0.15 -15.54
CA PRO A 68 9.59 0.26 -14.09
C PRO A 68 8.53 1.15 -13.46
N VAL A 69 7.93 0.66 -12.37
CA VAL A 69 6.91 1.42 -11.61
C VAL A 69 7.53 2.57 -10.82
N THR A 70 8.81 2.49 -10.48
CA THR A 70 9.53 3.52 -9.74
C THR A 70 11.01 3.60 -10.14
N THR A 71 11.69 4.64 -9.65
CA THR A 71 13.11 4.87 -9.87
C THR A 71 13.98 3.82 -9.16
N PRO A 72 15.22 3.58 -9.64
CA PRO A 72 16.16 2.68 -8.97
C PRO A 72 16.45 3.06 -7.52
N ASP A 73 16.60 4.36 -7.23
CA ASP A 73 16.94 4.83 -5.88
C ASP A 73 15.81 4.53 -4.89
N LEU A 74 14.55 4.76 -5.29
CA LEU A 74 13.41 4.48 -4.42
C LEU A 74 13.19 2.98 -4.22
N ARG A 75 13.44 2.16 -5.25
CA ARG A 75 13.45 0.71 -5.11
C ARG A 75 14.50 0.26 -4.10
N VAL A 76 15.75 0.75 -4.20
CA VAL A 76 16.80 0.42 -3.23
C VAL A 76 16.40 0.87 -1.82
N ARG A 77 15.84 2.08 -1.69
CA ARG A 77 15.38 2.62 -0.42
C ARG A 77 14.29 1.74 0.22
N ALA A 78 13.29 1.33 -0.55
CA ALA A 78 12.23 0.43 -0.08
C ALA A 78 12.80 -0.89 0.46
N HIS A 79 13.75 -1.50 -0.26
CA HIS A 79 14.47 -2.70 0.21
C HIS A 79 15.27 -2.45 1.49
N GLN A 80 15.95 -1.30 1.61
CA GLN A 80 16.72 -0.96 2.80
C GLN A 80 15.85 -0.81 4.03
N VAL A 81 14.82 0.03 3.99
CA VAL A 81 13.94 0.25 5.14
C VAL A 81 13.18 -1.03 5.50
N TRP A 82 12.78 -1.80 4.49
CA TRP A 82 12.12 -3.09 4.72
C TRP A 82 13.02 -4.09 5.44
N LYS A 83 14.31 -4.14 5.12
CA LYS A 83 15.25 -5.00 5.84
C LYS A 83 15.36 -4.64 7.33
N TYR A 84 15.10 -3.38 7.70
CA TYR A 84 15.14 -2.89 9.09
C TYR A 84 13.78 -2.91 9.79
N GLY A 85 12.79 -3.64 9.27
CA GLY A 85 11.47 -3.75 9.91
C GLY A 85 10.61 -2.49 9.74
N GLN A 86 10.94 -1.60 8.80
CA GLN A 86 10.19 -0.38 8.51
C GLN A 86 9.44 -0.52 7.18
N VAL A 87 8.54 0.42 6.89
CA VAL A 87 7.87 0.58 5.60
C VAL A 87 8.23 1.95 5.03
N LEU A 88 8.44 2.04 3.71
CA LEU A 88 8.73 3.32 3.07
C LEU A 88 7.42 4.08 2.87
N LEU A 89 7.27 5.21 3.54
CA LEU A 89 6.13 6.11 3.36
C LEU A 89 6.44 7.07 2.21
N THR A 90 5.52 7.15 1.27
CA THR A 90 5.62 8.04 0.13
C THR A 90 4.28 8.69 -0.18
N THR A 91 4.29 9.74 -0.97
CA THR A 91 3.09 10.34 -1.55
C THR A 91 3.16 10.24 -3.06
N HIS A 92 2.06 9.82 -3.68
CA HIS A 92 1.85 9.80 -5.13
C HIS A 92 0.46 10.34 -5.43
N ASP A 93 0.36 11.35 -6.31
CA ASP A 93 -0.90 12.02 -6.66
C ASP A 93 -1.76 12.41 -5.43
N ASP A 94 -1.11 13.01 -4.42
CA ASP A 94 -1.71 13.41 -3.13
C ASP A 94 -2.28 12.25 -2.28
N ARG A 95 -1.89 11.01 -2.60
CA ARG A 95 -2.28 9.81 -1.84
C ARG A 95 -1.08 9.25 -1.09
N LEU A 96 -1.27 8.96 0.19
CA LEU A 96 -0.27 8.19 0.94
C LEU A 96 -0.08 6.84 0.24
N THR A 97 1.17 6.44 0.05
CA THR A 97 1.56 5.21 -0.62
C THR A 97 2.61 4.50 0.21
N LEU A 98 2.32 3.27 0.61
CA LEU A 98 3.24 2.40 1.35
C LEU A 98 4.03 1.56 0.35
N ALA A 99 5.31 1.90 0.16
CA ALA A 99 6.17 1.24 -0.81
C ALA A 99 6.95 0.09 -0.15
N VAL A 100 6.84 -1.11 -0.72
CA VAL A 100 7.44 -2.34 -0.20
C VAL A 100 8.12 -3.15 -1.31
N PRO A 101 9.14 -3.95 -0.99
CA PRO A 101 9.68 -4.96 -1.90
C PRO A 101 8.62 -5.95 -2.40
N GLY A 102 8.74 -6.37 -3.66
CA GLY A 102 7.84 -7.32 -4.31
C GLY A 102 7.30 -6.84 -5.65
N THR A 103 6.65 -7.74 -6.38
CA THR A 103 6.00 -7.47 -7.67
C THR A 103 4.47 -7.49 -7.59
N GLU A 104 3.91 -8.06 -6.52
CA GLU A 104 2.47 -8.17 -6.27
C GLU A 104 2.18 -8.28 -4.77
N PHE A 105 0.91 -8.11 -4.37
CA PHE A 105 0.48 -8.25 -2.98
C PHE A 105 -0.17 -9.60 -2.68
N SER A 106 0.36 -10.26 -1.64
CA SER A 106 -0.33 -11.31 -0.88
C SER A 106 -1.04 -10.71 0.34
N ALA A 107 -1.92 -11.49 0.97
CA ALA A 107 -2.55 -11.09 2.23
C ALA A 107 -1.49 -10.85 3.32
N ASP A 108 -0.50 -11.73 3.41
CA ASP A 108 0.57 -11.63 4.41
C ASP A 108 1.41 -10.37 4.21
N LEU A 109 1.78 -10.04 2.96
CA LEU A 109 2.54 -8.83 2.67
C LEU A 109 1.75 -7.56 3.00
N ALA A 110 0.44 -7.56 2.75
CA ALA A 110 -0.42 -6.45 3.13
C ALA A 110 -0.50 -6.27 4.65
N LEU A 111 -0.63 -7.37 5.40
CA LEU A 111 -0.65 -7.34 6.87
C LEU A 111 0.70 -6.87 7.43
N GLU A 112 1.82 -7.39 6.91
CA GLU A 112 3.16 -6.97 7.32
C GLU A 112 3.40 -5.48 7.01
N CYS A 113 2.89 -4.99 5.89
CA CYS A 113 2.96 -3.58 5.54
C CYS A 113 2.21 -2.69 6.56
N LEU A 114 1.00 -3.10 6.96
CA LEU A 114 0.19 -2.37 7.93
C LEU A 114 0.75 -2.44 9.35
N ASP A 115 1.30 -3.58 9.76
CA ASP A 115 2.01 -3.74 11.04
C ASP A 115 3.14 -2.72 11.17
N ARG A 116 4.02 -2.66 10.16
CA ARG A 116 5.13 -1.71 10.12
C ARG A 116 4.69 -0.25 10.02
N PHE A 117 3.58 0.00 9.31
CA PHE A 117 2.99 1.33 9.25
C PHE A 117 2.46 1.79 10.61
N ALA A 118 1.76 0.92 11.34
CA ALA A 118 1.28 1.22 12.69
C ALA A 118 2.45 1.63 13.60
N LEU A 119 3.55 0.88 13.57
CA LEU A 119 4.76 1.21 14.31
C LEU A 119 5.37 2.56 13.89
N ALA A 120 5.36 2.89 12.59
CA ALA A 120 5.89 4.14 12.07
C ALA A 120 5.13 5.38 12.57
N VAL A 121 3.82 5.26 12.77
CA VAL A 121 2.97 6.35 13.31
C VAL A 121 2.81 6.28 14.84
N GLY A 122 3.57 5.42 15.52
CA GLY A 122 3.52 5.27 16.98
C GLY A 122 2.29 4.53 17.52
N ALA A 123 1.54 3.85 16.66
CA ALA A 123 0.40 3.02 17.06
C ALA A 123 0.82 1.60 17.46
N SER A 124 -0.03 0.93 18.24
CA SER A 124 0.04 -0.52 18.40
C SER A 124 -0.53 -1.21 17.16
N PRO A 125 0.15 -2.21 16.57
CA PRO A 125 -0.39 -3.00 15.47
C PRO A 125 -1.74 -3.67 15.77
N GLU A 126 -2.05 -3.94 17.03
CA GLU A 126 -3.34 -4.51 17.44
C GLU A 126 -4.54 -3.60 17.12
N ARG A 127 -4.30 -2.29 16.93
CA ARG A 127 -5.32 -1.31 16.52
C ARG A 127 -5.54 -1.27 15.01
N TYR A 128 -4.75 -1.99 14.24
CA TYR A 128 -4.81 -1.98 12.79
C TYR A 128 -5.48 -3.26 12.27
N SER A 129 -6.34 -3.10 11.28
CA SER A 129 -7.05 -4.20 10.64
C SER A 129 -7.10 -4.00 9.13
N ALA A 130 -7.15 -5.11 8.38
CA ALA A 130 -7.28 -5.10 6.92
C ALA A 130 -8.59 -5.75 6.50
N LEU A 131 -9.43 -5.03 5.75
CA LEU A 131 -10.59 -5.60 5.07
C LEU A 131 -10.16 -6.06 3.67
N LEU A 132 -9.89 -7.35 3.49
CA LEU A 132 -9.41 -7.87 2.20
C LEU A 132 -10.55 -8.28 1.27
N ARG A 133 -10.49 -7.81 0.02
CA ARG A 133 -11.38 -8.25 -1.06
C ARG A 133 -10.73 -9.40 -1.82
N ILE A 134 -11.36 -10.57 -1.81
CA ILE A 134 -10.87 -11.77 -2.48
C ILE A 134 -11.02 -11.68 -4.02
N GLY A 135 -11.99 -10.92 -4.53
CA GLY A 135 -12.34 -10.92 -5.95
C GLY A 135 -11.46 -10.02 -6.83
N GLN A 136 -10.86 -10.61 -7.87
CA GLN A 136 -10.97 -10.29 -9.32
C GLN A 136 -10.13 -11.35 -10.06
N ARG A 137 -10.74 -12.47 -10.46
CA ARG A 137 -10.11 -13.43 -11.39
C ARG A 137 -10.26 -12.84 -12.79
N PRO A 138 -9.20 -12.50 -13.52
CA PRO A 138 -9.35 -12.19 -14.94
C PRO A 138 -9.95 -13.43 -15.61
N ARG A 139 -11.10 -13.30 -16.30
CA ARG A 139 -11.53 -14.36 -17.21
C ARG A 139 -10.43 -14.45 -18.26
N ARG A 140 -9.68 -15.56 -18.27
CA ARG A 140 -8.77 -15.91 -19.37
C ARG A 140 -9.62 -15.85 -20.64
N SER A 141 -9.53 -14.79 -21.44
CA SER A 141 -10.21 -14.75 -22.73
C SER A 141 -9.55 -15.83 -23.56
N GLY A 142 -10.22 -16.98 -23.69
CA GLY A 142 -9.83 -17.99 -24.64
C GLY A 142 -9.75 -17.32 -26.01
N ARG A 143 -8.58 -17.41 -26.64
CA ARG A 143 -8.47 -17.16 -28.07
C ARG A 143 -9.47 -18.08 -28.76
N VAL A 144 -10.51 -17.50 -29.35
CA VAL A 144 -11.26 -18.19 -30.40
C VAL A 144 -10.43 -17.99 -31.65
N SER A 145 -9.66 -19.03 -32.01
CA SER A 145 -9.13 -19.15 -33.36
C SER A 145 -10.29 -19.53 -34.27
N GLY A 146 -10.64 -18.63 -35.19
CA GLY A 146 -11.48 -18.88 -36.35
C GLY A 146 -10.78 -18.31 -37.57
#